data_AF-A0A928E9I9-F1
#
_entry.id   AF-A0A928E9I9-F1
#
_cell.length_a   1.000
_cell.length_b   1.000
_cell.length_c   1.000
_cell.angle_alpha   90.00
_cell.angle_beta   90.00
_cell.angle_gamma   90.00
#
_symmetry.space_group_name_H-M   'P 1'
#
loop_
_entity.id
_entity.type
_entity.pdbx_description
1 polymer ?
#
loop_
_entity_poly.entity_id
_entity_poly.type
_entity_poly.pdbx_seq_one_letter_code
_entity_poly.pdbx_strand_id
1 'polypeptide(L)'
;MEAIRSIRRGLRFPVRSDDAAFLPFFDLVQNTASKQGKVFFLDCGQSREFEDEKMAGEDLSGWLISANEADVFESEWKKGWNSIEDRFFKDFVWAKWREAEGKIHIDFVKM
;
A
#
# COMPACT_ATOMS: atom_id res chain seq x y z
N MET A 1 -21.68 5.13 18.59
CA MET A 1 -21.45 4.33 17.37
C MET A 1 -19.96 4.08 17.28
N GLU A 2 -19.55 2.84 17.48
CA GLU A 2 -18.13 2.45 17.42
C GLU A 2 -17.80 2.18 15.95
N ALA A 3 -16.93 3.00 15.35
CA ALA A 3 -16.51 2.79 13.98
C ALA A 3 -15.77 1.45 13.89
N ILE A 4 -16.26 0.52 13.07
CA ILE A 4 -15.61 -0.76 12.79
C ILE A 4 -14.25 -0.45 12.15
N ARG A 5 -13.16 -0.63 12.90
CA ARG A 5 -11.79 -0.49 12.40
C ARG A 5 -11.40 -1.79 11.68
N SER A 6 -11.42 -1.79 10.35
CA SER A 6 -10.86 -2.89 9.56
C SER A 6 -9.33 -2.77 9.53
N ILE A 7 -8.63 -3.83 9.91
CA ILE A 7 -7.17 -3.93 9.74
C ILE A 7 -6.92 -4.56 8.37
N ARG A 8 -6.46 -3.74 7.41
CA ARG A 8 -5.99 -4.25 6.12
C ARG A 8 -4.50 -4.54 6.21
N ARG A 9 -4.10 -5.72 5.77
CA ARG A 9 -2.68 -6.09 5.65
C ARG A 9 -1.98 -5.06 4.77
N GLY A 10 -0.79 -4.62 5.17
CA GLY A 10 -0.04 -3.58 4.48
C GLY A 10 -0.32 -2.15 4.96
N LEU A 11 -1.23 -1.95 5.92
CA LEU A 11 -1.45 -0.66 6.61
C LEU A 11 -1.06 -0.75 8.09
N ARG A 12 -0.29 0.24 8.58
CA ARG A 12 0.18 0.30 9.98
C ARG A 12 -0.93 0.74 10.92
N PHE A 13 -1.73 1.69 10.47
CA PHE A 13 -2.78 2.29 11.27
C PHE A 13 -4.15 1.82 10.79
N PRO A 14 -5.11 1.64 11.73
CA PRO A 14 -6.48 1.42 11.35
C PRO A 14 -6.97 2.63 10.56
N VAL A 15 -7.66 2.35 9.46
CA VAL A 15 -8.16 3.37 8.55
C VAL A 15 -9.33 4.11 9.20
N ARG A 16 -9.30 5.44 9.14
CA ARG A 16 -10.36 6.26 9.72
C ARG A 16 -11.49 6.45 8.70
N SER A 17 -12.65 6.93 9.16
CA SER A 17 -13.82 7.11 8.29
C SER A 17 -13.63 8.17 7.21
N ASP A 18 -12.79 9.18 7.48
CA ASP A 18 -12.33 10.20 6.53
C ASP A 18 -11.43 9.62 5.44
N ASP A 19 -10.83 8.46 5.66
CA ASP A 19 -10.01 7.74 4.68
C ASP A 19 -10.82 6.66 3.91
N ALA A 20 -12.15 6.67 3.99
CA ALA A 20 -12.98 5.62 3.39
C ALA A 20 -12.78 5.50 1.88
N ALA A 21 -12.55 6.63 1.19
CA ALA A 21 -12.27 6.68 -0.24
C ALA A 21 -10.87 6.14 -0.61
N PHE A 22 -9.92 6.12 0.33
CA PHE A 22 -8.59 5.54 0.12
C PHE A 22 -8.62 4.00 0.07
N LEU A 23 -9.55 3.37 0.79
CA LEU A 23 -9.58 1.91 0.90
C LEU A 23 -9.74 1.17 -0.44
N PRO A 24 -10.66 1.57 -1.34
CA PRO A 24 -10.75 0.96 -2.66
C PRO A 24 -9.47 1.13 -3.50
N PHE A 25 -8.78 2.27 -3.37
CA PHE A 25 -7.49 2.49 -4.03
C PHE A 25 -6.40 1.59 -3.45
N PHE A 26 -6.30 1.49 -2.12
CA PHE A 26 -5.33 0.59 -1.49
C PHE A 26 -5.61 -0.89 -1.82
N ASP A 27 -6.88 -1.28 -1.94
CA ASP A 27 -7.26 -2.61 -2.41
C ASP A 27 -6.81 -2.86 -3.85
N LEU A 28 -6.86 -1.84 -4.72
CA LEU A 28 -6.30 -1.94 -6.08
C LEU A 28 -4.78 -2.13 -6.06
N VAL A 29 -4.07 -1.43 -5.19
CA VAL A 29 -2.62 -1.60 -4.99
C VAL A 29 -2.31 -3.03 -4.53
N GLN A 30 -3.03 -3.52 -3.51
CA GLN A 30 -2.84 -4.89 -3.00
C GLN A 30 -3.21 -5.97 -4.02
N ASN A 31 -4.29 -5.78 -4.77
CA ASN A 31 -4.67 -6.67 -5.86
C ASN A 31 -3.64 -6.69 -6.99
N THR A 32 -2.92 -5.59 -7.20
CA THR A 32 -1.84 -5.53 -8.19
C THR A 32 -0.58 -6.24 -7.67
N ALA A 33 -0.25 -6.07 -6.39
CA ALA A 33 0.85 -6.78 -5.75
C ALA A 33 0.62 -8.31 -5.71
N SER A 34 -0.60 -8.75 -5.39
CA SER A 34 -0.94 -10.17 -5.26
C SER A 34 -0.83 -10.92 -6.58
N LYS A 35 -1.14 -10.28 -7.71
CA LYS A 35 -0.90 -10.82 -9.06
C LYS A 35 0.57 -11.13 -9.35
N GLN A 36 1.50 -10.53 -8.60
CA GLN A 36 2.94 -10.78 -8.68
C GLN A 36 3.43 -11.74 -7.58
N GLY A 37 2.53 -12.33 -6.77
CA GLY A 37 2.88 -13.14 -5.61
C GLY A 37 3.46 -12.32 -4.46
N LYS A 38 3.07 -11.04 -4.35
CA LYS A 38 3.64 -10.08 -3.40
C LYS A 38 2.56 -9.39 -2.54
N VAL A 39 3.01 -8.73 -1.48
CA VAL A 39 2.21 -7.90 -0.58
C VAL A 39 2.86 -6.52 -0.51
N PHE A 40 2.07 -5.46 -0.69
CA PHE A 40 2.52 -4.09 -0.53
C PHE A 40 2.32 -3.63 0.92
N PHE A 41 3.35 -3.01 1.49
CA PHE A 41 3.34 -2.41 2.82
C PHE A 41 3.60 -0.92 2.71
N LEU A 42 2.58 -0.11 3.03
CA LEU A 42 2.60 1.34 2.87
C LEU A 42 3.62 2.00 3.80
N ASP A 43 4.46 2.85 3.25
CA ASP A 43 5.25 3.77 4.06
C ASP A 43 4.60 5.15 4.11
N CYS A 44 4.41 5.76 2.94
CA CYS A 44 3.90 7.12 2.83
C CYS A 44 3.12 7.34 1.54
N GLY A 45 2.17 8.26 1.58
CA GLY A 45 1.56 8.87 0.40
C GLY A 45 2.42 10.04 -0.10
N GLN A 46 2.48 10.24 -1.42
CA GLN A 46 3.45 11.12 -2.07
C GLN A 46 2.87 11.81 -3.32
N SER A 47 2.07 12.85 -3.12
CA SER A 47 1.63 13.78 -4.19
C SER A 47 0.87 13.08 -5.33
N ARG A 48 0.49 13.85 -6.36
CA ARG A 48 -0.37 13.42 -7.47
C ARG A 48 -1.68 12.84 -6.94
N GLU A 49 -2.30 13.55 -6.02
CA GLU A 49 -3.59 13.19 -5.47
C GLU A 49 -4.64 13.16 -6.59
N PHE A 50 -5.55 12.19 -6.53
CA PHE A 50 -6.75 12.14 -7.34
C PHE A 50 -7.93 11.72 -6.47
N GLU A 51 -9.12 12.13 -6.89
CA GLU A 51 -10.38 11.75 -6.27
C GLU A 51 -11.44 11.62 -7.37
N ASP A 52 -12.17 10.51 -7.35
CA ASP A 52 -13.36 10.29 -8.15
C ASP A 52 -14.52 9.78 -7.29
N GLU A 53 -15.67 9.49 -7.91
CA GLU A 53 -16.86 9.00 -7.19
C GLU A 53 -16.67 7.66 -6.47
N LYS A 54 -15.59 6.92 -6.76
CA LYS A 54 -15.32 5.56 -6.27
C LYS A 54 -14.15 5.51 -5.29
N MET A 55 -13.11 6.31 -5.49
CA MET A 55 -11.89 6.26 -4.70
C MET A 55 -11.10 7.57 -4.72
N ALA A 56 -10.26 7.72 -3.71
CA ALA A 56 -9.21 8.72 -3.64
C ALA A 56 -7.87 8.01 -3.53
N GLY A 57 -6.83 8.59 -4.12
CA GLY A 57 -5.49 8.01 -4.08
C GLY A 57 -4.42 9.02 -4.44
N GLU A 58 -3.18 8.58 -4.31
CA GLU A 58 -1.97 9.33 -4.59
C GLU A 58 -0.86 8.32 -4.95
N ASP A 59 0.31 8.80 -5.41
CA ASP A 59 1.44 7.87 -5.53
C ASP A 59 1.86 7.40 -4.13
N LEU A 60 2.18 6.12 -3.95
CA LEU A 60 2.57 5.57 -2.65
C LEU A 60 4.03 5.12 -2.66
N SER A 61 4.76 5.38 -1.58
CA SER A 61 6.03 4.70 -1.30
C SER A 61 5.79 3.56 -0.30
N GLY A 62 6.57 2.49 -0.42
CA GLY A 62 6.46 1.36 0.47
C GLY A 62 7.29 0.17 0.03
N TRP A 63 7.05 -0.98 0.66
CA TRP A 63 7.75 -2.22 0.34
C TRP A 63 6.86 -3.18 -0.42
N LEU A 64 7.40 -3.78 -1.48
CA LEU A 64 6.72 -4.80 -2.26
C LEU A 64 7.37 -6.17 -2.00
N ILE A 65 6.90 -6.83 -0.95
CA ILE A 65 7.53 -8.01 -0.36
C ILE A 65 6.92 -9.29 -0.92
N SER A 66 7.75 -10.29 -1.16
CA SER A 66 7.27 -11.62 -1.56
C SER A 66 6.34 -12.23 -0.49
N ALA A 67 5.27 -12.90 -0.92
CA ALA A 67 4.26 -13.43 0.01
C ALA A 67 4.84 -14.41 1.05
N ASN A 68 5.91 -15.14 0.72
CA ASN A 68 6.60 -16.05 1.64
C ASN A 68 7.40 -15.32 2.75
N GLU A 69 7.79 -14.07 2.55
CA GLU A 69 8.53 -13.25 3.51
C GLU A 69 7.65 -12.20 4.18
N ALA A 70 6.40 -12.05 3.71
CA ALA A 70 5.50 -10.98 4.14
C ALA A 70 5.15 -11.03 5.63
N ASP A 71 5.07 -12.21 6.26
CA ASP A 71 4.79 -12.32 7.70
C ASP A 71 5.97 -11.85 8.55
N VAL A 72 7.19 -12.19 8.13
CA VAL A 72 8.44 -11.76 8.77
C VAL A 72 8.57 -10.24 8.65
N PHE A 73 8.44 -9.74 7.42
CA PHE A 73 8.51 -8.31 7.15
C PHE A 73 7.46 -7.52 7.94
N GLU A 74 6.20 -7.98 7.97
CA GLU A 74 5.13 -7.28 8.68
C GLU A 74 5.41 -7.16 10.18
N SER A 75 6.03 -8.18 10.79
CA SER A 75 6.43 -8.17 12.19
C SER A 75 7.51 -7.12 12.49
N GLU A 76 8.50 -6.98 11.60
CA GLU A 76 9.55 -5.97 11.68
C GLU A 76 9.01 -4.57 11.41
N TRP A 77 8.29 -4.41 10.32
CA TRP A 77 7.72 -3.15 9.88
C TRP A 77 6.75 -2.57 10.92
N LYS A 78 5.98 -3.38 11.64
CA LYS A 78 5.13 -2.90 12.75
C LYS A 78 5.91 -2.36 13.95
N LYS A 79 7.18 -2.76 14.15
CA LYS A 79 8.05 -2.26 15.23
C LYS A 79 8.71 -0.92 14.87
N GLY A 80 8.66 -0.51 13.60
CA GLY A 80 9.22 0.74 13.10
C GLY A 80 10.42 0.51 12.18
N TRP A 81 10.85 1.58 11.49
CA TRP A 81 11.88 1.52 10.45
C TRP A 81 13.19 0.89 10.90
N ASN A 82 13.65 1.19 12.12
CA ASN A 82 14.91 0.66 12.65
C ASN A 82 14.88 -0.85 12.94
N SER A 83 13.72 -1.50 12.81
CA SER A 83 13.56 -2.95 13.01
C SER A 83 13.52 -3.74 11.71
N ILE A 84 13.51 -3.08 10.56
CA ILE A 84 13.47 -3.73 9.24
C ILE A 84 14.88 -4.20 8.89
N GLU A 85 15.03 -5.49 8.58
CA GLU A 85 16.30 -6.03 8.11
C GLU A 85 16.72 -5.39 6.77
N ASP A 86 18.02 -5.07 6.65
CA ASP A 86 18.59 -4.41 5.46
C ASP A 86 18.24 -5.11 4.13
N ARG A 87 18.07 -6.44 4.16
CA ARG A 87 17.73 -7.24 2.96
C ARG A 87 16.43 -6.80 2.30
N PHE A 88 15.52 -6.14 3.02
CA PHE A 88 14.23 -5.68 2.50
C PHE A 88 14.30 -4.29 1.85
N PHE A 89 15.38 -3.53 2.01
CA PHE A 89 15.48 -2.20 1.39
C PHE A 89 15.49 -2.24 -0.13
N LYS A 90 15.98 -3.33 -0.72
CA LYS A 90 15.93 -3.56 -2.19
C LYS A 90 14.51 -3.69 -2.75
N ASP A 91 13.53 -3.96 -1.87
CA ASP A 91 12.12 -4.16 -2.20
C ASP A 91 11.29 -2.90 -1.95
N PHE A 92 11.94 -1.79 -1.58
CA PHE A 92 11.30 -0.48 -1.50
C PHE A 92 11.00 0.04 -2.91
N VAL A 93 9.75 0.44 -3.14
CA VAL A 93 9.23 0.84 -4.45
C VAL A 93 8.27 2.01 -4.33
N TRP A 94 8.09 2.69 -5.45
CA TRP A 94 6.89 3.46 -5.74
C TRP A 94 5.76 2.55 -6.22
N ALA A 95 4.55 2.76 -5.74
CA ALA A 95 3.32 2.34 -6.38
C ALA A 95 2.71 3.56 -7.07
N LYS A 96 3.00 3.72 -8.36
CA LYS A 96 2.53 4.86 -9.14
C LYS A 96 1.18 4.57 -9.74
N TRP A 97 0.24 5.49 -9.57
CA TRP A 97 -1.03 5.39 -10.27
C TRP A 97 -0.95 6.09 -11.63
N ARG A 98 -1.71 5.54 -12.58
CA ARG A 98 -2.04 6.20 -13.85
C ARG A 98 -3.46 5.85 -14.25
N GLU A 99 -4.08 6.76 -14.96
CA GLU A 99 -5.37 6.51 -15.61
C GLU A 99 -5.15 6.08 -17.07
N ALA A 100 -5.85 5.04 -17.49
CA ALA A 100 -5.98 4.66 -18.90
C ALA A 100 -7.38 4.11 -19.14
N GLU A 101 -8.04 4.59 -20.20
CA GLU A 101 -9.39 4.13 -20.59
C GLU A 101 -10.42 4.23 -19.45
N GLY A 102 -10.34 5.29 -18.63
CA GLY A 102 -11.22 5.50 -17.47
C GLY A 102 -11.02 4.50 -16.33
N LYS A 103 -9.85 3.85 -16.28
CA LYS A 103 -9.46 2.91 -15.21
C LYS A 103 -8.14 3.32 -14.59
N ILE A 104 -8.07 3.18 -13.28
CA ILE A 104 -6.84 3.37 -12.51
C ILE A 104 -6.01 2.08 -12.60
N HIS A 105 -4.73 2.26 -12.88
CA HIS A 105 -3.70 1.22 -12.91
C HIS A 105 -2.58 1.57 -11.95
N ILE A 106 -1.96 0.54 -11.37
CA ILE A 106 -0.81 0.67 -10.47
C ILE A 106 0.41 0.05 -11.15
N ASP A 107 1.48 0.83 -11.23
CA ASP A 107 2.79 0.37 -11.69
C ASP A 107 3.80 0.46 -10.54
N PHE A 108 4.48 -0.64 -10.23
CA PHE A 108 5.52 -0.65 -9.21
C PHE A 108 6.88 -0.30 -9.82
N VAL A 109 7.53 0.73 -9.29
CA VAL A 109 8.83 1.23 -9.79
C VAL A 109 9.86 1.19 -8.67
N LYS A 110 11.01 0.54 -8.91
CA LYS A 110 12.12 0.51 -7.95
C LYS A 110 12.66 1.90 -7.66
N MET A 111 13.07 2.11 -6.42
CA MET A 111 13.74 3.33 -5.94
C MET A 111 15.25 3.15 -5.86
#